data_AF-G9WHP3-F1
#
_entry.id   AF-G9WHP3-F1
#
_cell.length_a   1.000
_cell.length_b   1.000
_cell.length_c   1.000
_cell.angle_alpha   90.00
_cell.angle_beta   90.00
_cell.angle_gamma   90.00
#
_symmetry.space_group_name_H-M   'P 1'
#
loop_
_entity.id
_entity.type
_entity.pdbx_description
1 polymer ?
#
loop_
_entity_poly.entity_id
_entity_poly.type
_entity_poly.pdbx_seq_one_letter_code
_entity_poly.pdbx_strand_id
1 'polypeptide(L)'
;MDILNLLKQQGEIFTLVYYGESDWASGNDIKVLIKYEKTFTEYFGHYSLSEELSLKNYIDYLVIANILHLKAMVPLLKNSEDTNKINELIKMVEKIQFNNLQIVKFISGHYSEIFSLSTSNFLKKQVSEATMPLLIKFQRGISNDVFRYLAKNRFYIIIDHFQEFTEHLEKNGSLEKIFTVESIKKVFPLRQHEVLDILIYLHNKQDDQIKIFIKPLIDFVFNKLSAFPSQLHLREIGSYQSNIKDLSYFLDAIQDTRANQIRDKLKGANQLLDKYLQTEGQEITQEIPLEEGLGRLFTHPRWPDTLLKLSYERDEDGKLKNCLNQASKGKKELADLVSSNIDSDDYFSYSYQNWLQNTVDCMGALLIGSLYNGQFEETLAPMYLQSAKVINEKLNGEIPGFEQDTKMFIQMLVNIKNTNSLSCNQPDQILKKNACYAASAFLCSLTEKLLKYFCYHFEKNNKFINLDHKTLGDLLDAHQHIVQLALGKFQVKNLKFFFLRYEENNKKIGLNFRNRLAHWFAISDNDLDDKLVGDIFYLYTSVLNSVLIFLLSAGPENGSAN
;
A
#
# COMPACT_ATOMS: atom_id res chain seq x y z
N MET A 1 -29.19 35.37 13.46
CA MET A 1 -27.96 34.83 14.08
C MET A 1 -28.09 33.31 14.15
N ASP A 2 -27.16 32.57 13.54
CA ASP A 2 -27.02 31.09 13.60
C ASP A 2 -26.38 30.61 14.91
N ILE A 3 -26.43 29.29 15.15
CA ILE A 3 -25.87 28.66 16.36
C ILE A 3 -24.35 28.84 16.47
N LEU A 4 -23.62 28.84 15.36
CA LEU A 4 -22.16 29.02 15.37
C LEU A 4 -21.77 30.43 15.81
N ASN A 5 -22.52 31.44 15.38
CA ASN A 5 -22.33 32.81 15.85
C ASN A 5 -22.62 32.93 17.36
N LEU A 6 -23.60 32.18 17.90
CA LEU A 6 -23.91 32.19 19.34
C LEU A 6 -22.75 31.59 20.15
N LEU A 7 -22.20 30.45 19.69
CA LEU A 7 -21.03 29.82 20.32
C LEU A 7 -19.79 30.70 20.23
N LYS A 8 -19.60 31.38 19.09
CA LYS A 8 -18.47 32.30 18.90
C LYS A 8 -18.51 33.47 19.88
N GLN A 9 -19.70 34.00 20.20
CA GLN A 9 -19.85 35.03 21.24
C GLN A 9 -19.46 34.51 22.63
N GLN A 10 -19.56 33.20 22.84
CA GLN A 10 -19.16 32.52 24.08
C GLN A 10 -17.69 32.05 24.06
N GLY A 11 -16.93 32.40 23.02
CA GLY A 11 -15.51 32.08 22.89
C GLY A 11 -15.21 30.66 22.40
N GLU A 12 -16.21 29.95 21.86
CA GLU A 12 -16.10 28.55 21.46
C GLU A 12 -16.18 28.37 19.96
N ILE A 13 -15.61 27.26 19.48
CA ILE A 13 -15.59 26.87 18.08
C ILE A 13 -16.21 25.48 17.96
N PHE A 14 -17.15 25.36 17.02
CA PHE A 14 -17.76 24.09 16.65
C PHE A 14 -17.58 23.89 15.14
N THR A 15 -17.19 22.69 14.73
CA THR A 15 -16.93 22.40 13.31
C THR A 15 -18.20 22.01 12.56
N LEU A 16 -18.18 22.12 11.23
CA LEU A 16 -19.27 21.68 10.35
C LEU A 16 -19.01 20.30 9.74
N VAL A 17 -17.83 19.73 9.98
CA VAL A 17 -17.34 18.52 9.33
C VAL A 17 -16.95 17.50 10.38
N TYR A 18 -17.43 16.27 10.25
CA TYR A 18 -16.99 15.16 11.09
C TYR A 18 -15.69 14.57 10.54
N TYR A 19 -14.64 14.55 11.37
CA TYR A 19 -13.30 14.08 10.99
C TYR A 19 -12.98 12.65 11.47
N GLY A 20 -13.93 11.96 12.11
CA GLY A 20 -13.76 10.59 12.59
C GLY A 20 -13.47 10.48 14.08
N GLU A 21 -13.47 9.24 14.59
CA GLU A 21 -13.45 8.94 16.03
C GLU A 21 -12.12 9.27 16.72
N SER A 22 -11.03 9.23 15.95
CA SER A 22 -9.67 9.48 16.45
C SER A 22 -9.20 10.92 16.26
N ASP A 23 -10.04 11.79 15.70
CA ASP A 23 -9.67 13.18 15.41
C ASP A 23 -9.95 14.12 16.59
N TRP A 24 -9.04 15.06 16.82
CA TRP A 24 -9.10 15.99 17.95
C TRP A 24 -10.23 17.01 17.81
N ALA A 25 -10.59 17.40 16.58
CA ALA A 25 -11.70 18.31 16.33
C ALA A 25 -13.04 17.66 16.65
N SER A 26 -13.24 16.38 16.26
CA SER A 26 -14.43 15.60 16.65
C SER A 26 -14.56 15.49 18.17
N GLY A 27 -13.43 15.27 18.87
CA GLY A 27 -13.39 15.26 20.34
C GLY A 27 -13.74 16.62 20.96
N ASN A 28 -13.26 17.71 20.37
CA ASN A 28 -13.59 19.07 20.81
C ASN A 28 -15.09 19.38 20.62
N ASP A 29 -15.66 19.03 19.46
CA ASP A 29 -17.08 19.27 19.18
C ASP A 29 -17.99 18.55 20.18
N ILE A 30 -17.69 17.29 20.51
CA ILE A 30 -18.39 16.54 21.57
C ILE A 30 -18.32 17.26 22.92
N LYS A 31 -17.13 17.77 23.29
CA LYS A 31 -16.95 18.54 24.53
C LYS A 31 -17.79 19.82 24.51
N VAL A 32 -17.88 20.51 23.37
CA VAL A 32 -18.72 21.70 23.19
C VAL A 32 -20.20 21.35 23.32
N LEU A 33 -20.66 20.25 22.71
CA LEU A 33 -22.05 19.79 22.85
C LEU A 33 -22.42 19.51 24.31
N ILE A 34 -21.54 18.86 25.07
CA ILE A 34 -21.77 18.56 26.49
C ILE A 34 -21.80 19.86 27.32
N LYS A 35 -20.82 20.74 27.11
CA LYS A 35 -20.67 21.98 27.88
C LYS A 35 -21.79 22.98 27.61
N TYR A 36 -22.31 23.02 26.38
CA TYR A 36 -23.32 23.97 25.91
C TYR A 36 -24.65 23.31 25.56
N GLU A 37 -24.94 22.13 26.14
CA GLU A 37 -26.15 21.34 25.88
C GLU A 37 -27.42 22.19 25.92
N LYS A 38 -27.64 22.97 26.99
CA LYS A 38 -28.80 23.88 27.11
C LYS A 38 -28.93 24.85 25.94
N THR A 39 -27.81 25.44 25.48
CA THR A 39 -27.82 26.39 24.36
C THR A 39 -28.26 25.70 23.07
N PHE A 40 -27.78 24.48 22.82
CA PHE A 40 -28.20 23.68 21.67
C PHE A 40 -29.68 23.26 21.78
N THR A 41 -30.11 22.77 22.95
CA THR A 41 -31.47 22.35 23.24
C THR A 41 -32.47 23.50 23.07
N GLU A 42 -32.17 24.70 23.60
CA GLU A 42 -33.03 25.88 23.46
C GLU A 42 -33.09 26.38 22.01
N TYR A 43 -31.94 26.42 21.32
CA TYR A 43 -31.87 26.90 19.94
C TYR A 43 -32.63 25.97 18.98
N PHE A 44 -32.37 24.66 19.06
CA PHE A 44 -32.97 23.68 18.16
C PHE A 44 -34.39 23.28 18.57
N GLY A 45 -34.75 23.39 19.85
CA GLY A 45 -36.11 23.11 20.36
C GLY A 45 -37.18 24.06 19.82
N HIS A 46 -36.80 25.27 19.43
CA HIS A 46 -37.69 26.28 18.81
C HIS A 46 -37.41 26.48 17.32
N TYR A 47 -36.64 25.58 16.70
CA TYR A 47 -36.21 25.76 15.31
C TYR A 47 -37.36 25.53 14.34
N SER A 48 -37.70 26.57 13.56
CA SER A 48 -38.67 26.49 12.48
C SER A 48 -37.97 26.62 11.12
N LEU A 49 -38.31 25.70 10.23
CA LEU A 49 -37.81 25.68 8.85
C LEU A 49 -38.67 26.60 7.98
N SER A 50 -38.04 27.53 7.28
CA SER A 50 -38.68 28.31 6.21
C SER A 50 -38.78 27.50 4.91
N GLU A 51 -39.74 27.86 4.05
CA GLU A 51 -39.88 27.22 2.72
C GLU A 51 -38.67 27.49 1.81
N GLU A 52 -38.04 28.66 1.92
CA GLU A 52 -36.77 28.98 1.28
C GLU A 52 -35.63 28.98 2.30
N LEU A 53 -34.53 28.27 2.00
CA LEU A 53 -33.36 28.24 2.86
C LEU A 53 -32.56 29.54 2.70
N SER A 54 -32.26 30.20 3.82
CA SER A 54 -31.21 31.23 3.87
C SER A 54 -29.84 30.61 4.17
N LEU A 55 -28.75 31.35 3.98
CA LEU A 55 -27.41 30.91 4.40
C LEU A 55 -27.37 30.51 5.88
N LYS A 56 -28.10 31.24 6.73
CA LYS A 56 -28.22 30.92 8.16
C LYS A 56 -28.82 29.53 8.36
N ASN A 57 -29.96 29.25 7.73
CA ASN A 57 -30.63 27.95 7.84
C ASN A 57 -29.79 26.82 7.24
N TYR A 58 -29.02 27.12 6.20
CA TYR A 58 -28.09 26.18 5.60
C TYR A 58 -26.90 25.85 6.52
N ILE A 59 -26.35 26.83 7.25
CA ILE A 59 -25.33 26.57 8.27
C ILE A 59 -25.90 25.70 9.39
N ASP A 60 -27.10 26.01 9.87
CA ASP A 60 -27.77 25.21 10.91
C ASP A 60 -28.02 23.76 10.44
N TYR A 61 -28.35 23.56 9.15
CA TYR A 61 -28.42 22.23 8.54
C TYR A 61 -27.09 21.47 8.63
N LEU A 62 -25.97 22.12 8.28
CA LEU A 62 -24.64 21.50 8.33
C LEU A 62 -24.23 21.17 9.78
N VAL A 63 -24.59 22.03 10.75
CA VAL A 63 -24.39 21.74 12.18
C VAL A 63 -25.16 20.50 12.61
N ILE A 64 -26.44 20.41 12.25
CA ILE A 64 -27.27 19.23 12.55
C ILE A 64 -26.65 17.98 11.93
N ALA A 65 -26.23 18.04 10.66
CA ALA A 65 -25.57 16.92 10.00
C ALA A 65 -24.31 16.47 10.77
N ASN A 66 -23.47 17.41 11.22
CA ASN A 66 -22.29 17.08 12.02
C ASN A 66 -22.67 16.43 13.37
N ILE A 67 -23.66 16.96 14.09
CA ILE A 67 -24.16 16.36 15.36
C ILE A 67 -24.62 14.91 15.14
N LEU A 68 -25.31 14.62 14.04
CA LEU A 68 -25.76 13.27 13.71
C LEU A 68 -24.58 12.32 13.43
N HIS A 69 -23.51 12.79 12.79
CA HIS A 69 -22.30 12.01 12.59
C HIS A 69 -21.53 11.76 13.89
N LEU A 70 -21.52 12.73 14.81
CA LEU A 70 -20.91 12.61 16.13
C LEU A 70 -21.60 11.55 17.02
N LYS A 71 -22.76 11.01 16.63
CA LYS A 71 -23.36 9.82 17.25
C LYS A 71 -22.39 8.64 17.35
N ALA A 72 -21.47 8.50 16.39
CA ALA A 72 -20.42 7.47 16.42
C ALA A 72 -19.48 7.58 17.63
N MET A 73 -19.31 8.77 18.20
CA MET A 73 -18.45 9.02 19.36
C MET A 73 -19.11 8.62 20.70
N VAL A 74 -20.43 8.48 20.73
CA VAL A 74 -21.19 8.25 21.97
C VAL A 74 -20.73 6.99 22.74
N PRO A 75 -20.47 5.84 22.10
CA PRO A 75 -19.96 4.65 22.78
C PRO A 75 -18.58 4.81 23.43
N LEU A 76 -17.81 5.84 23.02
CA LEU A 76 -16.45 6.09 23.52
C LEU A 76 -16.44 6.95 24.79
N LEU A 77 -17.60 7.49 25.19
CA LEU A 77 -17.73 8.32 26.38
C LEU A 77 -17.73 7.47 27.65
N LYS A 78 -16.89 7.85 28.61
CA LYS A 78 -16.77 7.14 29.90
C LYS A 78 -17.87 7.51 30.90
N ASN A 79 -18.51 8.67 30.73
CA ASN A 79 -19.48 9.21 31.67
C ASN A 79 -20.92 8.99 31.16
N SER A 80 -21.73 8.27 31.94
CA SER A 80 -23.14 8.00 31.60
C SER A 80 -24.01 9.25 31.52
N GLU A 81 -23.70 10.30 32.29
CA GLU A 81 -24.46 11.56 32.24
C GLU A 81 -24.22 12.28 30.90
N ASP A 82 -22.98 12.34 30.45
CA ASP A 82 -22.60 12.98 29.18
C ASP A 82 -23.16 12.20 27.98
N THR A 83 -23.15 10.87 28.06
CA THR A 83 -23.81 9.98 27.10
C THR A 83 -25.30 10.28 26.98
N ASN A 84 -25.99 10.50 28.11
CA ASN A 84 -27.43 10.83 28.10
C ASN A 84 -27.69 12.20 27.47
N LYS A 85 -26.92 13.23 27.84
CA LYS A 85 -27.02 14.59 27.27
C LYS A 85 -26.93 14.59 25.75
N ILE A 86 -25.90 13.91 25.21
CA ILE A 86 -25.71 13.86 23.75
C ILE A 86 -26.81 13.06 23.07
N ASN A 87 -27.23 11.93 23.65
CA ASN A 87 -28.32 11.12 23.07
C ASN A 87 -29.65 11.88 23.02
N GLU A 88 -29.96 12.69 24.03
CA GLU A 88 -31.16 13.54 24.04
C GLU A 88 -31.08 14.61 22.95
N LEU A 89 -29.93 15.28 22.82
CA LEU A 89 -29.71 16.26 21.77
C LEU A 89 -29.82 15.64 20.37
N ILE A 90 -29.21 14.47 20.14
CA ILE A 90 -29.30 13.73 18.87
C ILE A 90 -30.76 13.43 18.53
N LYS A 91 -31.53 12.87 19.49
CA LYS A 91 -32.97 12.58 19.29
C LYS A 91 -33.79 13.83 18.99
N MET A 92 -33.39 14.98 19.51
CA MET A 92 -34.05 16.25 19.21
C MET A 92 -33.77 16.67 17.77
N VAL A 93 -32.50 16.74 17.37
CA VAL A 93 -32.13 17.22 16.04
C VAL A 93 -32.50 16.23 14.92
N GLU A 94 -32.58 14.93 15.19
CA GLU A 94 -33.09 13.91 14.25
C GLU A 94 -34.52 14.20 13.77
N LYS A 95 -35.33 14.94 14.56
CA LYS A 95 -36.69 15.32 14.19
C LYS A 95 -36.74 16.50 13.21
N ILE A 96 -35.64 17.26 13.07
CA ILE A 96 -35.55 18.40 12.17
C ILE A 96 -35.20 17.89 10.77
N GLN A 97 -36.21 17.73 9.92
CA GLN A 97 -36.02 17.19 8.56
C GLN A 97 -35.93 18.30 7.51
N PHE A 98 -34.79 18.36 6.82
CA PHE A 98 -34.60 19.22 5.66
C PHE A 98 -34.98 18.47 4.38
N ASN A 99 -35.67 19.15 3.46
CA ASN A 99 -35.97 18.58 2.16
C ASN A 99 -34.71 18.61 1.27
N ASN A 100 -34.31 17.47 0.73
CA ASN A 100 -33.20 17.35 -0.22
C ASN A 100 -33.34 18.32 -1.40
N LEU A 101 -34.56 18.55 -1.91
CA LEU A 101 -34.80 19.47 -3.02
C LEU A 101 -34.48 20.93 -2.63
N GLN A 102 -34.79 21.33 -1.39
CA GLN A 102 -34.45 22.67 -0.90
C GLN A 102 -32.93 22.84 -0.79
N ILE A 103 -32.23 21.83 -0.28
CA ILE A 103 -30.76 21.83 -0.18
C ILE A 103 -30.12 21.96 -1.57
N VAL A 104 -30.57 21.16 -2.54
CA VAL A 104 -30.08 21.19 -3.93
C VAL A 104 -30.33 22.54 -4.59
N LYS A 105 -31.54 23.10 -4.42
CA LYS A 105 -31.87 24.45 -4.91
C LYS A 105 -31.00 25.52 -4.27
N PHE A 106 -30.79 25.45 -2.96
CA PHE A 106 -29.96 26.40 -2.23
C PHE A 106 -28.52 26.38 -2.73
N ILE A 107 -27.89 25.21 -2.80
CA ILE A 107 -26.51 25.07 -3.31
C ILE A 107 -26.42 25.62 -4.73
N SER A 108 -27.40 25.29 -5.60
CA SER A 108 -27.42 25.75 -6.99
C SER A 108 -27.65 27.26 -7.13
N GLY A 109 -28.33 27.91 -6.17
CA GLY A 109 -28.56 29.36 -6.17
C GLY A 109 -27.45 30.17 -5.51
N HIS A 110 -26.72 29.57 -4.55
CA HIS A 110 -25.78 30.28 -3.66
C HIS A 110 -24.33 29.79 -3.75
N TYR A 111 -23.97 28.99 -4.77
CA TYR A 111 -22.63 28.41 -4.91
C TYR A 111 -21.49 29.44 -4.86
N SER A 112 -21.68 30.63 -5.41
CA SER A 112 -20.65 31.68 -5.41
C SER A 112 -20.33 32.18 -4.00
N GLU A 113 -21.33 32.20 -3.11
CA GLU A 113 -21.19 32.58 -1.71
C GLU A 113 -20.55 31.44 -0.90
N ILE A 114 -21.05 30.22 -1.07
CA ILE A 114 -20.56 28.98 -0.42
C ILE A 114 -19.07 28.79 -0.72
N PHE A 115 -18.67 28.91 -1.99
CA PHE A 115 -17.31 28.65 -2.45
C PHE A 115 -16.44 29.92 -2.58
N SER A 116 -16.92 31.07 -2.07
CA SER A 116 -16.22 32.36 -2.15
C SER A 116 -14.81 32.31 -1.52
N LEU A 117 -13.86 33.03 -2.13
CA LEU A 117 -12.47 33.12 -1.69
C LEU A 117 -12.35 33.97 -0.42
N SER A 118 -12.23 33.32 0.73
CA SER A 118 -11.78 33.96 1.97
C SER A 118 -11.07 32.94 2.85
N THR A 119 -9.78 32.71 2.59
CA THR A 119 -8.91 31.85 3.40
C THR A 119 -8.75 32.32 4.85
N SER A 120 -9.07 33.58 5.15
CA SER A 120 -9.05 34.15 6.50
C SER A 120 -10.31 33.87 7.33
N ASN A 121 -11.36 33.29 6.75
CA ASN A 121 -12.62 33.05 7.46
C ASN A 121 -12.86 31.55 7.62
N PHE A 122 -12.55 31.04 8.83
CA PHE A 122 -12.75 29.64 9.23
C PHE A 122 -14.15 29.12 8.89
N LEU A 123 -15.20 29.91 9.14
CA LEU A 123 -16.58 29.52 8.86
C LEU A 123 -16.83 29.31 7.36
N LYS A 124 -16.32 30.20 6.51
CA LYS A 124 -16.49 30.06 5.05
C LYS A 124 -15.80 28.81 4.51
N LYS A 125 -14.61 28.49 5.03
CA LYS A 125 -13.89 27.25 4.69
C LYS A 125 -14.70 26.02 5.12
N GLN A 126 -15.20 26.01 6.35
CA GLN A 126 -16.01 24.92 6.90
C GLN A 126 -17.31 24.70 6.15
N VAL A 127 -18.00 25.77 5.73
CA VAL A 127 -19.21 25.64 4.91
C VAL A 127 -18.88 24.97 3.57
N SER A 128 -17.84 25.45 2.87
CA SER A 128 -17.39 24.83 1.62
C SER A 128 -17.05 23.34 1.80
N GLU A 129 -16.31 22.98 2.84
CA GLU A 129 -15.91 21.59 3.11
C GLU A 129 -17.11 20.71 3.44
N ALA A 130 -18.02 21.17 4.29
CA ALA A 130 -19.23 20.43 4.65
C ALA A 130 -20.25 20.34 3.50
N THR A 131 -20.21 21.27 2.53
CA THR A 131 -21.01 21.19 1.30
C THR A 131 -20.49 20.15 0.31
N MET A 132 -19.21 19.79 0.32
CA MET A 132 -18.62 18.87 -0.67
C MET A 132 -19.28 17.48 -0.70
N PRO A 133 -19.51 16.78 0.43
CA PRO A 133 -20.21 15.50 0.43
C PRO A 133 -21.63 15.59 -0.16
N LEU A 134 -22.30 16.73 0.00
CA LEU A 134 -23.64 16.97 -0.55
C LEU A 134 -23.60 17.17 -2.06
N LEU A 135 -22.58 17.89 -2.57
CA LEU A 135 -22.36 18.02 -4.01
C LEU A 135 -22.15 16.67 -4.66
N ILE A 136 -21.32 15.81 -4.06
CA ILE A 136 -21.06 14.45 -4.57
C ILE A 136 -22.35 13.62 -4.56
N LYS A 137 -23.08 13.62 -3.44
CA LYS A 137 -24.32 12.87 -3.27
C LYS A 137 -25.43 13.29 -4.23
N PHE A 138 -25.58 14.59 -4.46
CA PHE A 138 -26.69 15.16 -5.23
C PHE A 138 -26.29 15.69 -6.62
N GLN A 139 -25.12 15.30 -7.13
CA GLN A 139 -24.54 15.83 -8.37
C GLN A 139 -25.46 15.85 -9.59
N ARG A 140 -26.44 14.94 -9.70
CA ARG A 140 -27.41 14.90 -10.81
C ARG A 140 -28.46 16.01 -10.76
N GLY A 141 -28.78 16.51 -9.55
CA GLY A 141 -29.77 17.57 -9.34
C GLY A 141 -29.17 18.97 -9.21
N ILE A 142 -27.85 19.07 -9.00
CA ILE A 142 -27.12 20.34 -8.86
C ILE A 142 -26.93 20.97 -10.24
N SER A 143 -27.09 22.30 -10.32
CA SER A 143 -26.88 23.06 -11.56
C SER A 143 -25.46 22.90 -12.10
N ASN A 144 -25.33 22.74 -13.43
CA ASN A 144 -24.04 22.72 -14.13
C ASN A 144 -23.22 24.01 -13.90
N ASP A 145 -23.87 25.12 -13.57
CA ASP A 145 -23.18 26.38 -13.26
C ASP A 145 -22.33 26.30 -11.99
N VAL A 146 -22.71 25.44 -11.04
CA VAL A 146 -21.90 25.16 -9.85
C VAL A 146 -20.56 24.55 -10.26
N PHE A 147 -20.59 23.51 -11.10
CA PHE A 147 -19.39 22.83 -11.58
C PHE A 147 -18.52 23.75 -12.46
N ARG A 148 -19.14 24.59 -13.30
CA ARG A 148 -18.42 25.62 -14.08
C ARG A 148 -17.74 26.64 -13.16
N TYR A 149 -18.42 27.06 -12.09
CA TYR A 149 -17.84 27.97 -11.10
C TYR A 149 -16.66 27.33 -10.38
N LEU A 150 -16.78 26.07 -9.96
CA LEU A 150 -15.70 25.31 -9.33
C LEU A 150 -14.51 25.13 -10.28
N ALA A 151 -14.75 24.72 -11.53
CA ALA A 151 -13.69 24.59 -12.53
C ALA A 151 -12.90 25.89 -12.74
N LYS A 152 -13.58 27.04 -12.74
CA LYS A 152 -12.95 28.35 -12.97
C LYS A 152 -12.24 28.90 -11.73
N ASN A 153 -12.86 28.80 -10.55
CA ASN A 153 -12.42 29.53 -9.36
C ASN A 153 -11.77 28.62 -8.29
N ARG A 154 -12.07 27.33 -8.31
CA ARG A 154 -11.68 26.33 -7.30
C ARG A 154 -11.26 25.02 -7.97
N PHE A 155 -10.44 25.11 -9.01
CA PHE A 155 -10.11 23.97 -9.86
C PHE A 155 -9.53 22.78 -9.07
N TYR A 156 -8.80 23.03 -7.98
CA TYR A 156 -8.30 21.97 -7.09
C TYR A 156 -9.41 21.07 -6.52
N ILE A 157 -10.63 21.58 -6.29
CA ILE A 157 -11.77 20.78 -5.82
C ILE A 157 -12.19 19.76 -6.89
N ILE A 158 -12.11 20.14 -8.17
CA ILE A 158 -12.38 19.24 -9.29
C ILE A 158 -11.31 18.15 -9.40
N ILE A 159 -10.05 18.50 -9.10
CA ILE A 159 -8.93 17.55 -9.09
C ILE A 159 -9.07 16.56 -7.93
N ASP A 160 -9.25 17.07 -6.71
CA ASP A 160 -9.31 16.27 -5.47
C ASP A 160 -10.50 15.29 -5.45
N HIS A 161 -11.59 15.61 -6.17
CA HIS A 161 -12.81 14.78 -6.27
C HIS A 161 -13.12 14.35 -7.71
N PHE A 162 -12.08 14.17 -8.55
CA PHE A 162 -12.29 13.86 -9.96
C PHE A 162 -13.08 12.56 -10.16
N GLN A 163 -12.74 11.50 -9.42
CA GLN A 163 -13.39 10.19 -9.54
C GLN A 163 -14.90 10.30 -9.28
N GLU A 164 -15.29 11.03 -8.23
CA GLU A 164 -16.69 11.21 -7.84
C GLU A 164 -17.48 12.07 -8.84
N PHE A 165 -16.81 13.01 -9.52
CA PHE A 165 -17.42 13.89 -10.51
C PHE A 165 -17.30 13.41 -11.96
N THR A 166 -16.58 12.32 -12.21
CA THR A 166 -16.26 11.87 -13.58
C THR A 166 -17.51 11.71 -14.45
N GLU A 167 -18.54 11.00 -13.96
CA GLU A 167 -19.79 10.79 -14.72
C GLU A 167 -20.50 12.11 -15.08
N HIS A 168 -20.51 13.07 -14.16
CA HIS A 168 -21.17 14.36 -14.38
C HIS A 168 -20.36 15.23 -15.36
N LEU A 169 -19.04 15.29 -15.18
CA LEU A 169 -18.15 16.07 -16.03
C LEU A 169 -18.18 15.59 -17.48
N GLU A 170 -18.21 14.27 -17.70
CA GLU A 170 -18.31 13.68 -19.05
C GLU A 170 -19.66 13.95 -19.72
N LYS A 171 -20.77 13.93 -18.98
CA LYS A 171 -22.12 14.11 -19.55
C LYS A 171 -22.51 15.57 -19.79
N ASN A 172 -22.07 16.48 -18.92
CA ASN A 172 -22.62 17.84 -18.83
C ASN A 172 -21.61 18.96 -19.17
N GLY A 173 -20.34 18.63 -19.40
CA GLY A 173 -19.29 19.60 -19.68
C GLY A 173 -18.34 19.13 -20.79
N SER A 174 -17.90 20.05 -21.65
CA SER A 174 -16.76 19.78 -22.52
C SER A 174 -15.53 19.76 -21.62
N LEU A 175 -14.99 18.57 -21.29
CA LEU A 175 -13.78 18.41 -20.45
C LEU A 175 -12.65 19.36 -20.89
N GLU A 176 -12.51 19.58 -22.19
CA GLU A 176 -11.59 20.54 -22.83
C GLU A 176 -11.69 21.99 -22.31
N LYS A 177 -12.88 22.43 -21.86
CA LYS A 177 -13.11 23.79 -21.31
C LYS A 177 -12.69 23.89 -19.85
N ILE A 178 -12.70 22.76 -19.14
CA ILE A 178 -12.39 22.67 -17.72
C ILE A 178 -10.88 22.46 -17.56
N PHE A 179 -10.35 21.47 -18.28
CA PHE A 179 -8.94 21.08 -18.27
C PHE A 179 -8.16 21.85 -19.33
N THR A 180 -7.85 23.10 -19.02
CA THR A 180 -6.94 23.92 -19.84
C THR A 180 -5.53 23.90 -19.26
N VAL A 181 -4.52 24.25 -20.09
CA VAL A 181 -3.13 24.43 -19.62
C VAL A 181 -3.07 25.45 -18.47
N GLU A 182 -3.88 26.51 -18.53
CA GLU A 182 -3.92 27.53 -17.49
C GLU A 182 -4.51 26.98 -16.17
N SER A 183 -5.60 26.20 -16.26
CA SER A 183 -6.21 25.54 -15.10
C SER A 183 -5.22 24.60 -14.43
N ILE A 184 -4.57 23.73 -15.20
CA ILE A 184 -3.58 22.77 -14.69
C ILE A 184 -2.39 23.49 -14.07
N LYS A 185 -1.84 24.52 -14.74
CA LYS A 185 -0.68 25.28 -14.25
C LYS A 185 -0.90 25.85 -12.84
N LYS A 186 -2.15 26.22 -12.48
CA LYS A 186 -2.49 26.78 -11.16
C LYS A 186 -2.46 25.75 -10.03
N VAL A 187 -2.77 24.47 -10.32
CA VAL A 187 -2.89 23.41 -9.30
C VAL A 187 -1.69 22.47 -9.28
N PHE A 188 -0.98 22.33 -10.40
CA PHE A 188 0.11 21.39 -10.58
C PHE A 188 1.17 21.40 -9.45
N PRO A 189 1.63 22.55 -8.91
CA PRO A 189 2.63 22.56 -7.84
C PRO A 189 2.20 21.88 -6.54
N LEU A 190 0.89 21.74 -6.29
CA LEU A 190 0.33 21.19 -5.06
C LEU A 190 -0.43 19.87 -5.27
N ARG A 191 -0.71 19.51 -6.53
CA ARG A 191 -1.54 18.38 -6.96
C ARG A 191 -0.94 17.67 -8.17
N GLN A 192 0.38 17.49 -8.17
CA GLN A 192 1.11 16.92 -9.29
C GLN A 192 0.60 15.52 -9.60
N HIS A 193 0.58 14.63 -8.61
CA HIS A 193 0.18 13.23 -8.78
C HIS A 193 -1.28 13.10 -9.27
N GLU A 194 -2.20 13.84 -8.65
CA GLU A 194 -3.62 13.80 -9.03
C GLU A 194 -3.84 14.30 -10.46
N VAL A 195 -3.09 15.32 -10.91
CA VAL A 195 -3.14 15.76 -12.31
C VAL A 195 -2.62 14.68 -13.25
N LEU A 196 -1.51 14.00 -12.91
CA LEU A 196 -0.97 12.92 -13.74
C LEU A 196 -1.97 11.77 -13.87
N ASP A 197 -2.59 11.37 -12.76
CA ASP A 197 -3.59 10.29 -12.71
C ASP A 197 -4.81 10.61 -13.59
N ILE A 198 -5.30 11.84 -13.52
CA ILE A 198 -6.42 12.30 -14.35
C ILE A 198 -6.04 12.27 -15.83
N LEU A 199 -4.83 12.74 -16.19
CA LEU A 199 -4.40 12.73 -17.59
C LEU A 199 -4.21 11.31 -18.13
N ILE A 200 -3.71 10.37 -17.31
CA ILE A 200 -3.64 8.95 -17.67
C ILE A 200 -5.04 8.38 -17.89
N TYR A 201 -5.97 8.65 -16.96
CA TYR A 201 -7.36 8.23 -17.08
C TYR A 201 -8.00 8.72 -18.39
N LEU A 202 -7.86 10.01 -18.70
CA LEU A 202 -8.40 10.62 -19.91
C LEU A 202 -7.75 10.07 -21.17
N HIS A 203 -6.43 9.84 -21.16
CA HIS A 203 -5.72 9.25 -22.30
C HIS A 203 -6.22 7.82 -22.60
N ASN A 204 -6.45 7.02 -21.56
CA ASN A 204 -6.85 5.61 -21.67
C ASN A 204 -8.29 5.40 -22.11
N LYS A 205 -9.13 6.44 -22.16
CA LYS A 205 -10.49 6.38 -22.73
C LYS A 205 -10.51 6.12 -24.24
N GLN A 206 -9.37 6.29 -24.92
CA GLN A 206 -9.20 6.07 -26.36
C GLN A 206 -10.14 6.86 -27.28
N ASP A 207 -10.79 7.92 -26.81
CA ASP A 207 -11.58 8.85 -27.62
C ASP A 207 -10.66 9.87 -28.34
N ASP A 208 -10.84 10.03 -29.65
CA ASP A 208 -10.00 10.89 -30.48
C ASP A 208 -10.12 12.38 -30.14
N GLN A 209 -11.32 12.88 -29.79
CA GLN A 209 -11.51 14.27 -29.36
C GLN A 209 -10.81 14.51 -28.02
N ILE A 210 -10.89 13.52 -27.11
CA ILE A 210 -10.18 13.58 -25.84
C ILE A 210 -8.67 13.65 -26.06
N LYS A 211 -8.13 12.77 -26.90
CA LYS A 211 -6.70 12.74 -27.25
C LYS A 211 -6.21 14.06 -27.84
N ILE A 212 -7.01 14.72 -28.67
CA ILE A 212 -6.67 16.01 -29.28
C ILE A 212 -6.52 17.09 -28.20
N PHE A 213 -7.46 17.22 -27.27
CA PHE A 213 -7.39 18.31 -26.28
C PHE A 213 -6.39 18.03 -25.14
N ILE A 214 -6.15 16.76 -24.76
CA ILE A 214 -5.18 16.46 -23.70
C ILE A 214 -3.74 16.63 -24.18
N LYS A 215 -3.46 16.56 -25.48
CA LYS A 215 -2.09 16.66 -26.02
C LYS A 215 -1.34 17.92 -25.56
N PRO A 216 -1.91 19.14 -25.65
CA PRO A 216 -1.31 20.34 -25.05
C PRO A 216 -1.04 20.24 -23.54
N LEU A 217 -1.86 19.49 -22.80
CA LEU A 217 -1.68 19.27 -21.35
C LEU A 217 -0.52 18.33 -21.09
N ILE A 218 -0.40 17.25 -21.86
CA ILE A 218 0.73 16.31 -21.82
C ILE A 218 2.03 17.07 -22.15
N ASP A 219 2.02 17.92 -23.18
CA ASP A 219 3.18 18.75 -23.54
C ASP A 219 3.55 19.74 -22.43
N PHE A 220 2.57 20.34 -21.77
CA PHE A 220 2.81 21.18 -20.59
C PHE A 220 3.49 20.38 -19.47
N VAL A 221 2.97 19.20 -19.11
CA VAL A 221 3.54 18.33 -18.06
C VAL A 221 4.96 17.92 -18.41
N PHE A 222 5.18 17.46 -19.65
CA PHE A 222 6.49 17.08 -20.15
C PHE A 222 7.47 18.24 -20.01
N ASN A 223 7.13 19.42 -20.54
CA ASN A 223 7.99 20.59 -20.45
C ASN A 223 8.21 21.02 -19.00
N LYS A 224 7.19 20.95 -18.14
CA LYS A 224 7.29 21.37 -16.74
C LYS A 224 8.20 20.48 -15.91
N LEU A 225 8.07 19.16 -16.05
CA LEU A 225 8.84 18.19 -15.27
C LEU A 225 10.23 17.91 -15.88
N SER A 226 10.38 18.08 -17.20
CA SER A 226 11.68 17.95 -17.86
C SER A 226 12.52 19.23 -17.84
N ALA A 227 11.92 20.39 -17.54
CA ALA A 227 12.62 21.67 -17.44
C ALA A 227 13.40 21.77 -16.13
N PHE A 228 14.70 21.45 -16.19
CA PHE A 228 15.65 21.71 -15.11
C PHE A 228 17.05 22.02 -15.65
N PRO A 229 17.85 22.81 -14.90
CA PRO A 229 19.04 23.49 -15.41
C PRO A 229 20.20 22.53 -15.73
N SER A 230 21.07 22.99 -16.62
CA SER A 230 22.28 22.29 -17.08
C SER A 230 23.34 22.04 -15.98
N GLN A 231 23.16 22.60 -14.78
CA GLN A 231 24.00 22.33 -13.61
C GLN A 231 23.09 22.06 -12.40
N LEU A 232 23.14 20.82 -11.89
CA LEU A 232 22.39 20.38 -10.71
C LEU A 232 23.22 20.66 -9.45
N HIS A 233 22.71 21.50 -8.55
CA HIS A 233 23.27 21.55 -7.20
C HIS A 233 22.87 20.27 -6.45
N LEU A 234 23.84 19.63 -5.79
CA LEU A 234 23.65 18.38 -5.05
C LEU A 234 22.47 18.42 -4.07
N ARG A 235 22.17 19.57 -3.47
CA ARG A 235 21.05 19.74 -2.52
C ARG A 235 19.65 19.66 -3.14
N GLU A 236 19.52 19.83 -4.44
CA GLU A 236 18.23 19.84 -5.15
C GLU A 236 17.91 18.49 -5.81
N ILE A 237 18.82 17.50 -5.69
CA ILE A 237 18.72 16.23 -6.42
C ILE A 237 17.49 15.41 -6.03
N GLY A 238 17.06 15.46 -4.75
CA GLY A 238 15.90 14.70 -4.28
C GLY A 238 14.60 15.11 -4.98
N SER A 239 14.31 16.42 -5.01
CA SER A 239 13.13 16.94 -5.70
C SER A 239 13.19 16.72 -7.21
N TYR A 240 14.38 16.85 -7.81
CA TYR A 240 14.56 16.59 -9.24
C TYR A 240 14.33 15.11 -9.59
N GLN A 241 14.92 14.20 -8.83
CA GLN A 241 14.78 12.76 -9.06
C GLN A 241 13.31 12.33 -8.94
N SER A 242 12.57 12.86 -7.94
CA SER A 242 11.13 12.62 -7.79
C SER A 242 10.34 13.07 -9.02
N ASN A 243 10.59 14.30 -9.52
CA ASN A 243 9.89 14.82 -10.69
C ASN A 243 10.16 14.02 -11.97
N ILE A 244 11.40 13.58 -12.17
CA ILE A 244 11.77 12.75 -13.33
C ILE A 244 11.17 11.35 -13.21
N LYS A 245 11.09 10.80 -11.99
CA LYS A 245 10.42 9.51 -11.72
C LYS A 245 8.94 9.59 -12.06
N ASP A 246 8.25 10.62 -11.59
CA ASP A 246 6.84 10.89 -11.90
C ASP A 246 6.59 11.06 -13.40
N LEU A 247 7.46 11.83 -14.07
CA LEU A 247 7.38 12.02 -15.52
C LEU A 247 7.61 10.71 -16.28
N SER A 248 8.61 9.91 -15.89
CA SER A 248 8.89 8.62 -16.51
C SER A 248 7.69 7.69 -16.39
N TYR A 249 7.11 7.61 -15.19
CA TYR A 249 5.91 6.82 -14.94
C TYR A 249 4.75 7.28 -15.83
N PHE A 250 4.47 8.59 -15.82
CA PHE A 250 3.38 9.17 -16.60
C PHE A 250 3.50 8.83 -18.09
N LEU A 251 4.68 9.03 -18.68
CA LEU A 251 4.92 8.75 -20.10
C LEU A 251 4.85 7.26 -20.42
N ASP A 252 5.37 6.38 -19.56
CA ASP A 252 5.25 4.92 -19.71
C ASP A 252 3.77 4.50 -19.70
N ALA A 253 2.96 5.06 -18.79
CA ALA A 253 1.55 4.72 -18.63
C ALA A 253 0.69 5.10 -19.85
N ILE A 254 1.01 6.22 -20.51
CA ILE A 254 0.35 6.65 -21.76
C ILE A 254 1.08 6.15 -23.03
N GLN A 255 2.12 5.31 -22.87
CA GLN A 255 2.94 4.77 -23.96
C GLN A 255 3.53 5.86 -24.89
N ASP A 256 3.89 7.01 -24.34
CA ASP A 256 4.47 8.12 -25.10
C ASP A 256 5.95 7.85 -25.42
N THR A 257 6.32 7.99 -26.69
CA THR A 257 7.70 7.75 -27.17
C THR A 257 8.78 8.57 -26.46
N ARG A 258 8.42 9.72 -25.87
CA ARG A 258 9.32 10.55 -25.05
C ARG A 258 9.78 9.84 -23.78
N ALA A 259 9.09 8.79 -23.31
CA ALA A 259 9.53 7.97 -22.20
C ALA A 259 10.96 7.44 -22.39
N ASN A 260 11.34 7.13 -23.64
CA ASN A 260 12.69 6.67 -23.97
C ASN A 260 13.76 7.72 -23.65
N GLN A 261 13.47 9.01 -23.86
CA GLN A 261 14.40 10.10 -23.55
C GLN A 261 14.52 10.34 -22.04
N ILE A 262 13.44 10.13 -21.30
CA ILE A 262 13.39 10.33 -19.85
C ILE A 262 14.07 9.19 -19.10
N ARG A 263 14.05 7.96 -19.64
CA ARG A 263 14.69 6.79 -19.02
C ARG A 263 16.18 7.00 -18.73
N ASP A 264 16.91 7.59 -19.68
CA ASP A 264 18.33 7.90 -19.49
C ASP A 264 18.55 9.02 -18.45
N LYS A 265 17.69 10.03 -18.45
CA LYS A 265 17.72 11.11 -17.44
C LYS A 265 17.45 10.57 -16.03
N LEU A 266 16.50 9.65 -15.89
CA LEU A 266 16.17 9.01 -14.62
C LEU A 266 17.37 8.21 -14.09
N LYS A 267 18.05 7.45 -14.96
CA LYS A 267 19.27 6.72 -14.59
C LYS A 267 20.35 7.67 -14.06
N GLY A 268 20.60 8.78 -14.76
CA GLY A 268 21.56 9.80 -14.31
C GLY A 268 21.15 10.49 -13.00
N ALA A 269 19.85 10.77 -12.82
CA ALA A 269 19.33 11.34 -11.58
C ALA A 269 19.51 10.40 -10.38
N ASN A 270 19.23 9.10 -10.56
CA ASN A 270 19.45 8.10 -9.51
C ASN A 270 20.93 8.01 -9.11
N GLN A 271 21.84 7.96 -10.08
CA GLN A 271 23.29 7.93 -9.80
C GLN A 271 23.78 9.16 -9.02
N LEU A 272 23.25 10.35 -9.34
CA LEU A 272 23.56 11.58 -8.61
C LEU A 272 22.97 11.57 -7.20
N LEU A 273 21.75 11.05 -7.03
CA LEU A 273 21.12 10.89 -5.72
C LEU A 273 21.93 9.93 -4.85
N ASP A 274 22.33 8.78 -5.39
CA ASP A 274 23.17 7.80 -4.69
C ASP A 274 24.49 8.43 -4.24
N LYS A 275 25.15 9.18 -5.13
CA LYS A 275 26.37 9.91 -4.79
C LYS A 275 26.14 10.94 -3.68
N TYR A 276 25.05 11.68 -3.73
CA TYR A 276 24.69 12.64 -2.68
C TYR A 276 24.46 11.96 -1.34
N LEU A 277 23.70 10.86 -1.32
CA LEU A 277 23.43 10.08 -0.11
C LEU A 277 24.72 9.49 0.47
N GLN A 278 25.67 9.07 -0.36
CA GLN A 278 26.98 8.59 0.10
C GLN A 278 27.85 9.69 0.70
N THR A 279 27.78 10.93 0.19
CA THR A 279 28.64 12.03 0.67
C THR A 279 28.05 12.84 1.82
N GLU A 280 26.73 13.03 1.82
CA GLU A 280 26.02 13.93 2.75
C GLU A 280 25.00 13.19 3.63
N GLY A 281 24.69 11.93 3.31
CA GLY A 281 23.79 11.09 4.09
C GLY A 281 24.46 10.50 5.34
N GLN A 282 23.66 9.77 6.12
CA GLN A 282 24.14 9.01 7.27
C GLN A 282 23.81 7.54 7.06
N GLU A 283 24.79 6.68 7.28
CA GLU A 283 24.62 5.23 7.24
C GLU A 283 24.36 4.71 8.65
N ILE A 284 23.33 3.87 8.78
CA ILE A 284 23.05 3.11 10.00
C ILE A 284 23.26 1.65 9.64
N THR A 285 24.27 1.04 10.23
CA THR A 285 24.60 -0.38 10.03
C THR A 285 24.21 -1.19 11.26
N GLN A 286 23.67 -2.38 11.06
CA GLN A 286 23.40 -3.36 12.11
C GLN A 286 24.08 -4.68 11.75
N GLU A 287 24.89 -5.21 12.68
CA GLU A 287 25.48 -6.54 12.54
C GLU A 287 24.46 -7.62 12.96
N ILE A 288 24.34 -8.67 12.15
CA ILE A 288 23.53 -9.84 12.49
C ILE A 288 24.34 -10.70 13.46
N PRO A 289 23.85 -11.01 14.68
CA PRO A 289 24.58 -11.79 15.67
C PRO A 289 24.58 -13.28 15.29
N LEU A 290 25.37 -13.62 14.27
CA LEU A 290 25.36 -14.93 13.60
C LEU A 290 25.71 -16.07 14.55
N GLU A 291 26.77 -15.92 15.35
CA GLU A 291 27.22 -16.95 16.30
C GLU A 291 26.16 -17.27 17.36
N GLU A 292 25.52 -16.24 17.92
CA GLU A 292 24.45 -16.40 18.91
C GLU A 292 23.22 -17.08 18.28
N GLY A 293 22.84 -16.66 17.07
CA GLY A 293 21.72 -17.23 16.33
C GLY A 293 21.95 -18.71 15.98
N LEU A 294 23.14 -19.06 15.49
CA LEU A 294 23.52 -20.45 15.21
C LEU A 294 23.59 -21.29 16.49
N GLY A 295 24.16 -20.74 17.57
CA GLY A 295 24.19 -21.38 18.88
C GLY A 295 22.78 -21.74 19.37
N ARG A 296 21.82 -20.81 19.26
CA ARG A 296 20.41 -21.05 19.62
C ARG A 296 19.71 -22.05 18.69
N LEU A 297 19.96 -21.95 17.39
CA LEU A 297 19.34 -22.81 16.39
C LEU A 297 19.74 -24.27 16.61
N PHE A 298 21.04 -24.53 16.78
CA PHE A 298 21.61 -25.86 16.96
C PHE A 298 21.71 -26.31 18.43
N THR A 299 21.08 -25.60 19.36
CA THR A 299 20.90 -26.10 20.74
C THR A 299 19.90 -27.25 20.72
N HIS A 300 20.40 -28.48 20.90
CA HIS A 300 19.64 -29.74 20.87
C HIS A 300 18.82 -29.94 19.59
N PRO A 301 19.48 -30.12 18.43
CA PRO A 301 18.80 -30.17 17.15
C PRO A 301 17.92 -31.43 17.05
N ARG A 302 16.65 -31.21 16.75
CA ARG A 302 15.63 -32.25 16.51
C ARG A 302 14.77 -31.89 15.31
N TRP A 303 14.44 -32.88 14.49
CA TRP A 303 13.43 -32.73 13.44
C TRP A 303 12.03 -32.97 14.01
N PRO A 304 11.00 -32.20 13.61
CA PRO A 304 11.05 -31.06 12.69
C PRO A 304 11.41 -29.71 13.36
N ASP A 305 11.45 -29.65 14.70
CA ASP A 305 11.54 -28.41 15.48
C ASP A 305 12.66 -27.45 15.06
N THR A 306 13.86 -27.96 14.77
CA THR A 306 15.02 -27.14 14.37
C THR A 306 14.78 -26.44 13.05
N LEU A 307 14.16 -27.14 12.10
CA LEU A 307 13.80 -26.57 10.81
C LEU A 307 12.68 -25.54 10.97
N LEU A 308 11.72 -25.80 11.86
CA LEU A 308 10.63 -24.87 12.14
C LEU A 308 11.12 -23.57 12.79
N LYS A 309 12.11 -23.61 13.70
CA LYS A 309 12.70 -22.41 14.33
C LYS A 309 13.24 -21.39 13.32
N LEU A 310 13.57 -21.80 12.10
CA LEU A 310 14.01 -20.89 11.05
C LEU A 310 12.89 -19.98 10.56
N SER A 311 11.63 -20.45 10.52
CA SER A 311 10.51 -19.72 9.92
C SER A 311 9.27 -19.59 10.81
N TYR A 312 9.29 -20.14 12.02
CA TYR A 312 8.19 -20.11 12.98
C TYR A 312 8.65 -19.58 14.32
N GLU A 313 7.77 -18.80 14.93
CA GLU A 313 7.83 -18.36 16.32
C GLU A 313 6.58 -18.82 17.07
N ARG A 314 6.59 -18.69 18.39
CA ARG A 314 5.38 -18.86 19.21
C ARG A 314 4.77 -17.49 19.48
N ASP A 315 3.48 -17.35 19.25
CA ASP A 315 2.74 -16.16 19.65
C ASP A 315 2.52 -16.10 21.18
N GLU A 316 1.83 -15.05 21.64
CA GLU A 316 1.51 -14.84 23.07
C GLU A 316 0.69 -16.00 23.66
N ASP A 317 -0.10 -16.69 22.83
CA ASP A 317 -0.91 -17.86 23.21
C ASP A 317 -0.12 -19.19 23.10
N GLY A 318 1.16 -19.12 22.72
CA GLY A 318 2.05 -20.27 22.56
C GLY A 318 1.84 -21.06 21.26
N LYS A 319 0.99 -20.59 20.34
CA LYS A 319 0.75 -21.22 19.04
C LYS A 319 1.88 -20.92 18.07
N LEU A 320 2.21 -21.90 17.24
CA LEU A 320 3.21 -21.74 16.20
C LEU A 320 2.67 -20.85 15.08
N LYS A 321 3.39 -19.76 14.79
CA LYS A 321 3.06 -18.82 13.73
C LYS A 321 4.27 -18.62 12.82
N ASN A 322 4.04 -18.68 11.51
CA ASN A 322 5.10 -18.39 10.55
C ASN A 322 5.48 -16.91 10.65
N CYS A 323 6.77 -16.58 10.71
CA CYS A 323 7.27 -15.21 10.85
C CYS A 323 6.82 -14.31 9.70
N LEU A 324 6.60 -14.86 8.50
CA LEU A 324 6.06 -14.12 7.36
C LEU A 324 4.53 -14.07 7.33
N ASN A 325 3.81 -14.74 8.24
CA ASN A 325 2.35 -14.65 8.36
C ASN A 325 1.91 -13.53 9.32
N GLN A 326 2.51 -12.35 9.20
CA GLN A 326 2.12 -11.17 9.97
C GLN A 326 1.53 -10.11 9.05
N ALA A 327 0.53 -9.37 9.55
CA ALA A 327 -0.05 -8.25 8.84
C ALA A 327 0.73 -6.97 9.10
N SER A 328 0.74 -6.06 8.13
CA SER A 328 1.09 -4.66 8.39
C SER A 328 0.19 -4.11 9.49
N LYS A 329 0.78 -3.41 10.46
CA LYS A 329 0.05 -2.81 11.59
C LYS A 329 -0.83 -1.64 11.17
N GLY A 330 -0.79 -1.21 9.89
CA GLY A 330 -1.62 -0.15 9.30
C GLY A 330 -1.37 1.25 9.89
N LYS A 331 -0.42 1.39 10.82
CA LYS A 331 -0.01 2.67 11.41
C LYS A 331 1.23 3.15 10.68
N LYS A 332 1.15 4.35 10.09
CA LYS A 332 2.32 5.01 9.49
C LYS A 332 3.28 5.42 10.60
N GLU A 333 4.48 4.87 10.57
CA GLU A 333 5.56 5.27 11.46
C GLU A 333 6.22 6.55 10.95
N LEU A 334 7.12 7.15 11.75
CA LEU A 334 7.84 8.36 11.33
C LEU A 334 8.59 8.13 10.01
N ALA A 335 9.21 6.96 9.85
CA ALA A 335 9.92 6.60 8.63
C ALA A 335 8.98 6.55 7.41
N ASP A 336 7.73 6.13 7.59
CA ASP A 336 6.72 6.12 6.51
C ASP A 336 6.31 7.54 6.06
N LEU A 337 6.49 8.55 6.91
CA LEU A 337 6.15 9.94 6.61
C LEU A 337 7.27 10.69 5.89
N VAL A 338 8.52 10.25 6.06
CA VAL A 338 9.71 10.97 5.57
C VAL A 338 10.45 10.23 4.44
N SER A 339 10.14 8.95 4.20
CA SER A 339 10.79 8.16 3.16
C SER A 339 10.21 8.49 1.78
N SER A 340 11.06 8.90 0.85
CA SER A 340 10.65 9.34 -0.50
C SER A 340 11.27 8.53 -1.64
N ASN A 341 12.24 7.66 -1.36
CA ASN A 341 13.03 6.96 -2.37
C ASN A 341 12.55 5.53 -2.69
N ILE A 342 11.87 4.86 -1.76
CA ILE A 342 11.31 3.51 -1.96
C ILE A 342 9.81 3.60 -2.23
N ASP A 343 9.34 2.93 -3.29
CA ASP A 343 7.90 2.83 -3.58
C ASP A 343 7.18 2.06 -2.47
N SER A 344 6.13 2.66 -1.90
CA SER A 344 5.38 2.10 -0.76
C SER A 344 3.89 2.42 -0.88
N ASP A 345 3.03 1.54 -0.37
CA ASP A 345 1.58 1.75 -0.28
C ASP A 345 1.10 1.67 1.17
N ASP A 346 -0.22 1.75 1.40
CA ASP A 346 -0.79 1.73 2.76
C ASP A 346 -0.59 0.38 3.48
N TYR A 347 -0.41 -0.72 2.74
CA TYR A 347 -0.09 -2.03 3.32
C TYR A 347 1.41 -2.24 3.43
N PHE A 348 2.15 -2.12 2.32
CA PHE A 348 3.59 -2.20 2.23
C PHE A 348 4.21 -0.82 2.43
N SER A 349 4.03 -0.31 3.65
CA SER A 349 4.71 0.91 4.10
C SER A 349 6.23 0.69 4.13
N TYR A 350 7.00 1.78 4.16
CA TYR A 350 8.46 1.70 4.20
C TYR A 350 8.95 0.90 5.42
N SER A 351 8.41 1.19 6.61
CA SER A 351 8.73 0.47 7.84
C SER A 351 8.39 -1.02 7.74
N TYR A 352 7.25 -1.36 7.12
CA TYR A 352 6.84 -2.75 6.98
C TYR A 352 7.71 -3.50 5.96
N GLN A 353 8.08 -2.86 4.84
CA GLN A 353 9.03 -3.43 3.88
C GLN A 353 10.40 -3.69 4.53
N ASN A 354 10.90 -2.76 5.35
CA ASN A 354 12.14 -2.95 6.09
C ASN A 354 12.06 -4.08 7.11
N TRP A 355 10.95 -4.19 7.85
CA TRP A 355 10.73 -5.31 8.76
C TRP A 355 10.73 -6.66 8.02
N LEU A 356 10.07 -6.72 6.86
CA LEU A 356 10.08 -7.92 6.00
C LEU A 356 11.50 -8.25 5.55
N GLN A 357 12.24 -7.27 5.05
CA GLN A 357 13.61 -7.46 4.57
C GLN A 357 14.54 -7.90 5.70
N ASN A 358 14.50 -7.25 6.86
CA ASN A 358 15.31 -7.61 8.03
C ASN A 358 15.02 -9.04 8.50
N THR A 359 13.75 -9.47 8.45
CA THR A 359 13.36 -10.85 8.79
C THR A 359 14.02 -11.85 7.84
N VAL A 360 13.95 -11.59 6.53
CA VAL A 360 14.54 -12.45 5.50
C VAL A 360 16.07 -12.45 5.60
N ASP A 361 16.69 -11.27 5.74
CA ASP A 361 18.14 -11.10 5.84
C ASP A 361 18.71 -11.85 7.04
N CYS A 362 18.09 -11.71 8.22
CA CYS A 362 18.53 -12.40 9.43
C CYS A 362 18.46 -13.92 9.27
N MET A 363 17.33 -14.45 8.81
CA MET A 363 17.15 -15.90 8.68
C MET A 363 17.94 -16.50 7.52
N GLY A 364 18.08 -15.76 6.41
CA GLY A 364 18.94 -16.08 5.29
C GLY A 364 20.41 -16.14 5.71
N ALA A 365 20.87 -15.17 6.51
CA ALA A 365 22.21 -15.17 7.08
C ALA A 365 22.46 -16.37 8.00
N LEU A 366 21.48 -16.80 8.82
CA LEU A 366 21.62 -18.02 9.62
C LEU A 366 21.77 -19.27 8.74
N LEU A 367 21.00 -19.38 7.65
CA LEU A 367 21.11 -20.50 6.72
C LEU A 367 22.48 -20.56 6.05
N ILE A 368 22.94 -19.43 5.51
CA ILE A 368 24.26 -19.32 4.88
C ILE A 368 25.39 -19.51 5.89
N GLY A 369 25.27 -18.95 7.09
CA GLY A 369 26.26 -19.15 8.15
C GLY A 369 26.35 -20.60 8.60
N SER A 370 25.22 -21.31 8.65
CA SER A 370 25.21 -22.75 8.93
C SER A 370 25.91 -23.58 7.85
N LEU A 371 25.88 -23.11 6.60
CA LEU A 371 26.61 -23.74 5.50
C LEU A 371 28.12 -23.57 5.70
N TYR A 372 28.59 -22.35 5.97
CA TYR A 372 30.01 -22.08 6.13
C TYR A 372 30.60 -22.70 7.41
N ASN A 373 29.83 -22.83 8.49
CA ASN A 373 30.30 -23.48 9.72
C ASN A 373 30.15 -25.02 9.74
N GLY A 374 29.59 -25.62 8.68
CA GLY A 374 29.41 -27.07 8.51
C GLY A 374 28.18 -27.68 9.18
N GLN A 375 27.43 -26.91 9.98
CA GLN A 375 26.21 -27.40 10.64
C GLN A 375 25.08 -27.69 9.65
N PHE A 376 25.09 -27.04 8.48
CA PHE A 376 24.11 -27.29 7.43
C PHE A 376 24.16 -28.73 6.95
N GLU A 377 25.33 -29.20 6.51
CA GLU A 377 25.48 -30.55 5.95
C GLU A 377 25.22 -31.64 6.99
N GLU A 378 25.68 -31.42 8.23
CA GLU A 378 25.52 -32.38 9.33
C GLU A 378 24.07 -32.45 9.85
N THR A 379 23.38 -31.31 9.91
CA THR A 379 22.08 -31.22 10.61
C THR A 379 20.95 -30.83 9.68
N LEU A 380 21.03 -29.70 8.97
CA LEU A 380 19.88 -29.17 8.22
C LEU A 380 19.63 -29.94 6.91
N ALA A 381 20.66 -30.34 6.16
CA ALA A 381 20.51 -31.06 4.90
C ALA A 381 19.72 -32.38 5.06
N PRO A 382 20.01 -33.25 6.06
CA PRO A 382 19.16 -34.40 6.37
C PRO A 382 17.72 -34.03 6.71
N MET A 383 17.51 -32.92 7.43
CA MET A 383 16.17 -32.45 7.78
C MET A 383 15.36 -31.98 6.56
N TYR A 384 15.98 -31.27 5.61
CA TYR A 384 15.33 -30.90 4.35
C TYR A 384 14.94 -32.14 3.53
N LEU A 385 15.83 -33.14 3.44
CA LEU A 385 15.52 -34.40 2.75
C LEU A 385 14.37 -35.14 3.42
N GLN A 386 14.37 -35.22 4.75
CA GLN A 386 13.29 -35.85 5.50
C GLN A 386 11.96 -35.10 5.30
N SER A 387 11.97 -33.77 5.30
CA SER A 387 10.78 -32.96 5.04
C SER A 387 10.25 -33.18 3.61
N ALA A 388 11.13 -33.21 2.60
CA ALA A 388 10.75 -33.48 1.22
C ALA A 388 10.10 -34.87 1.07
N LYS A 389 10.69 -35.89 1.70
CA LYS A 389 10.15 -37.24 1.75
C LYS A 389 8.77 -37.29 2.39
N VAL A 390 8.61 -36.74 3.59
CA VAL A 390 7.33 -36.73 4.32
C VAL A 390 6.24 -35.99 3.55
N ILE A 391 6.55 -34.84 2.96
CA ILE A 391 5.60 -34.10 2.13
C ILE A 391 5.17 -34.94 0.94
N ASN A 392 6.12 -35.56 0.23
CA ASN A 392 5.78 -36.37 -0.94
C ASN A 392 4.94 -37.61 -0.55
N GLU A 393 5.27 -38.29 0.55
CA GLU A 393 4.48 -39.39 1.11
C GLU A 393 3.05 -38.95 1.44
N LYS A 394 2.89 -37.81 2.12
CA LYS A 394 1.58 -37.25 2.48
C LYS A 394 0.74 -36.79 1.29
N LEU A 395 1.39 -36.49 0.16
CA LEU A 395 0.75 -36.16 -1.11
C LEU A 395 0.69 -37.37 -2.05
N ASN A 396 0.78 -38.60 -1.54
CA ASN A 396 0.70 -39.85 -2.31
C ASN A 396 1.72 -39.98 -3.45
N GLY A 397 2.92 -39.42 -3.28
CA GLY A 397 3.99 -39.46 -4.28
C GLY A 397 3.75 -38.58 -5.49
N GLU A 398 2.82 -37.63 -5.41
CA GLU A 398 2.42 -36.81 -6.57
C GLU A 398 3.48 -35.82 -7.03
N ILE A 399 4.50 -35.50 -6.22
CA ILE A 399 5.58 -34.59 -6.60
C ILE A 399 6.73 -35.39 -7.23
N PRO A 400 6.89 -35.42 -8.57
CA PRO A 400 7.85 -36.31 -9.21
C PRO A 400 9.28 -35.87 -8.89
N GLY A 401 10.09 -36.78 -8.34
CA GLY A 401 11.51 -36.54 -8.08
C GLY A 401 11.83 -35.55 -6.96
N PHE A 402 10.88 -35.19 -6.09
CA PHE A 402 11.07 -34.11 -5.11
C PHE A 402 12.27 -34.30 -4.17
N GLU A 403 12.51 -35.52 -3.71
CA GLU A 403 13.70 -35.85 -2.91
C GLU A 403 15.00 -35.67 -3.70
N GLN A 404 15.01 -36.04 -4.99
CA GLN A 404 16.17 -35.88 -5.86
C GLN A 404 16.45 -34.40 -6.15
N ASP A 405 15.41 -33.61 -6.39
CA ASP A 405 15.54 -32.17 -6.56
C ASP A 405 16.09 -31.50 -5.30
N THR A 406 15.65 -31.97 -4.12
CA THR A 406 16.17 -31.49 -2.83
C THR A 406 17.65 -31.85 -2.65
N LYS A 407 18.08 -33.06 -3.05
CA LYS A 407 19.51 -33.44 -3.08
C LYS A 407 20.31 -32.58 -4.03
N MET A 408 19.78 -32.29 -5.23
CA MET A 408 20.42 -31.40 -6.19
C MET A 408 20.62 -30.01 -5.59
N PHE A 409 19.60 -29.44 -4.96
CA PHE A 409 19.71 -28.16 -4.28
C PHE A 409 20.77 -28.16 -3.18
N ILE A 410 20.80 -29.19 -2.32
CA ILE A 410 21.84 -29.32 -1.29
C ILE A 410 23.24 -29.35 -1.91
N GLN A 411 23.43 -30.08 -3.02
CA GLN A 411 24.71 -30.09 -3.73
C GLN A 411 25.09 -28.72 -4.29
N MET A 412 24.11 -27.93 -4.77
CA MET A 412 24.35 -26.57 -5.24
C MET A 412 24.86 -25.66 -4.12
N LEU A 413 24.31 -25.77 -2.90
CA LEU A 413 24.80 -25.04 -1.73
C LEU A 413 26.24 -25.45 -1.36
N VAL A 414 26.53 -26.76 -1.35
CA VAL A 414 27.89 -27.27 -1.09
C VAL A 414 28.87 -26.76 -2.16
N ASN A 415 28.45 -26.67 -3.41
CA ASN A 415 29.28 -26.10 -4.48
C ASN A 415 29.57 -24.62 -4.24
N ILE A 416 28.60 -23.82 -3.80
CA ILE A 416 28.82 -22.41 -3.42
C ILE A 416 29.87 -22.33 -2.30
N LYS A 417 29.72 -23.11 -1.23
CA LYS A 417 30.71 -23.19 -0.15
C LYS A 417 32.11 -23.51 -0.66
N ASN A 418 32.22 -24.50 -1.55
CA ASN A 418 33.49 -24.94 -2.10
C ASN A 418 34.14 -23.91 -3.04
N THR A 419 33.35 -23.09 -3.74
CA THR A 419 33.92 -21.99 -4.54
C THR A 419 34.64 -20.94 -3.69
N ASN A 420 34.28 -20.80 -2.40
CA ASN A 420 35.00 -19.93 -1.46
C ASN A 420 36.26 -20.60 -0.86
N SER A 421 36.38 -21.93 -0.87
CA SER A 421 37.50 -22.67 -0.26
C SER A 421 38.61 -23.07 -1.24
N LEU A 422 38.42 -22.84 -2.55
CA LEU A 422 39.47 -23.07 -3.54
C LEU A 422 40.67 -22.16 -3.29
N SER A 423 41.78 -22.82 -2.96
CA SER A 423 43.15 -22.38 -2.68
C SER A 423 43.85 -21.64 -3.84
N CYS A 424 43.15 -20.73 -4.50
CA CYS A 424 43.73 -19.76 -5.42
C CYS A 424 43.67 -18.41 -4.71
N ASN A 425 44.72 -17.60 -4.75
CA ASN A 425 44.80 -16.32 -4.03
C ASN A 425 43.73 -15.27 -4.38
N GLN A 426 42.71 -15.61 -5.18
CA GLN A 426 41.42 -14.94 -5.28
C GLN A 426 40.34 -16.00 -5.61
N PRO A 427 39.16 -15.99 -4.94
CA PRO A 427 38.03 -16.80 -5.36
C PRO A 427 37.66 -16.43 -6.80
N ASP A 428 37.38 -17.43 -7.63
CA ASP A 428 36.86 -17.18 -8.98
C ASP A 428 35.44 -16.59 -8.84
N GLN A 429 35.38 -15.26 -8.84
CA GLN A 429 34.16 -14.50 -8.64
C GLN A 429 33.10 -14.85 -9.67
N ILE A 430 33.49 -15.27 -10.88
CA ILE A 430 32.54 -15.65 -11.94
C ILE A 430 31.91 -16.99 -11.60
N LEU A 431 32.70 -17.98 -11.16
CA LEU A 431 32.18 -19.27 -10.72
C LEU A 431 31.23 -19.13 -9.52
N LYS A 432 31.58 -18.27 -8.56
CA LYS A 432 30.70 -17.99 -7.41
C LYS A 432 29.37 -17.36 -7.86
N LYS A 433 29.42 -16.29 -8.65
CA LYS A 433 28.21 -15.61 -9.18
C LYS A 433 27.32 -16.58 -9.94
N ASN A 434 27.90 -17.46 -10.77
CA ASN A 434 27.17 -18.49 -11.49
C ASN A 434 26.50 -19.50 -10.54
N ALA A 435 27.23 -19.98 -9.52
CA ALA A 435 26.69 -20.89 -8.52
C ALA A 435 25.55 -20.25 -7.72
N CYS A 436 25.69 -19.00 -7.30
CA CYS A 436 24.64 -18.23 -6.62
C CYS A 436 23.41 -18.07 -7.52
N TYR A 437 23.58 -17.61 -8.77
CA TYR A 437 22.48 -17.48 -9.73
C TYR A 437 21.74 -18.80 -9.92
N ALA A 438 22.47 -19.89 -10.16
CA ALA A 438 21.88 -21.20 -10.40
C ALA A 438 21.08 -21.66 -9.18
N ALA A 439 21.61 -21.53 -7.97
CA ALA A 439 20.92 -21.93 -6.74
C ALA A 439 19.66 -21.09 -6.49
N SER A 440 19.76 -19.77 -6.64
CA SER A 440 18.64 -18.84 -6.48
C SER A 440 17.51 -19.11 -7.49
N ALA A 441 17.85 -19.30 -8.77
CA ALA A 441 16.88 -19.64 -9.81
C ALA A 441 16.22 -21.00 -9.54
N PHE A 442 17.02 -22.00 -9.16
CA PHE A 442 16.53 -23.34 -8.81
C PHE A 442 15.56 -23.30 -7.63
N LEU A 443 15.86 -22.53 -6.59
CA LEU A 443 14.98 -22.36 -5.43
C LEU A 443 13.63 -21.74 -5.80
N CYS A 444 13.61 -20.73 -6.68
CA CYS A 444 12.35 -20.18 -7.19
C CYS A 444 11.52 -21.27 -7.90
N SER A 445 12.15 -22.08 -8.74
CA SER A 445 11.49 -23.19 -9.44
C SER A 445 11.05 -24.31 -8.48
N LEU A 446 11.83 -24.61 -7.45
CA LEU A 446 11.51 -25.63 -6.45
C LEU A 446 10.32 -25.20 -5.57
N THR A 447 10.26 -23.93 -5.17
CA THR A 447 9.09 -23.35 -4.50
C THR A 447 7.84 -23.45 -5.37
N GLU A 448 7.94 -23.08 -6.66
CA GLU A 448 6.82 -23.18 -7.60
C GLU A 448 6.36 -24.63 -7.77
N LYS A 449 7.30 -25.58 -7.95
CA LYS A 449 7.00 -27.01 -8.07
C LYS A 449 6.26 -27.55 -6.85
N LEU A 450 6.75 -27.25 -5.64
CA LEU A 450 6.10 -27.67 -4.39
C LEU A 450 4.64 -27.17 -4.32
N LEU A 451 4.43 -25.86 -4.55
CA LEU A 451 3.10 -25.26 -4.47
C LEU A 451 2.16 -25.76 -5.57
N LYS A 452 2.65 -26.01 -6.79
CA LYS A 452 1.88 -26.58 -7.91
C LYS A 452 1.26 -27.92 -7.55
N TYR A 453 2.10 -28.86 -7.13
CA TYR A 453 1.65 -30.20 -6.81
C TYR A 453 0.85 -30.25 -5.51
N PHE A 454 1.18 -29.40 -4.54
CA PHE A 454 0.35 -29.21 -3.36
C PHE A 454 -1.07 -28.79 -3.74
N CYS A 455 -1.23 -27.78 -4.60
CA CYS A 455 -2.57 -27.38 -5.08
C CYS A 455 -3.25 -28.50 -5.86
N TYR A 456 -2.52 -29.15 -6.77
CA TYR A 456 -3.04 -30.23 -7.59
C TYR A 456 -3.66 -31.33 -6.74
N HIS A 457 -2.96 -31.78 -5.71
CA HIS A 457 -3.41 -32.85 -4.83
C HIS A 457 -4.81 -32.61 -4.25
N PHE A 458 -5.06 -31.40 -3.73
CA PHE A 458 -6.32 -31.06 -3.07
C PHE A 458 -7.42 -30.59 -4.01
N GLU A 459 -7.09 -30.10 -5.21
CA GLU A 459 -8.06 -29.47 -6.10
C GLU A 459 -8.39 -30.30 -7.35
N LYS A 460 -7.57 -31.29 -7.72
CA LYS A 460 -7.72 -32.10 -8.95
C LYS A 460 -9.07 -32.78 -9.11
N ASN A 461 -9.74 -33.11 -7.99
CA ASN A 461 -11.06 -33.74 -8.00
C ASN A 461 -12.21 -32.72 -8.11
N ASN A 462 -11.94 -31.44 -7.88
CA ASN A 462 -12.94 -30.37 -7.85
C ASN A 462 -12.90 -29.51 -9.13
N LYS A 463 -11.73 -29.32 -9.74
CA LYS A 463 -11.54 -28.54 -10.95
C LYS A 463 -10.39 -29.07 -11.81
N PHE A 464 -10.46 -28.85 -13.11
CA PHE A 464 -9.34 -29.10 -14.01
C PHE A 464 -8.19 -28.13 -13.69
N ILE A 465 -6.96 -28.66 -13.60
CA ILE A 465 -5.75 -27.88 -13.30
C ILE A 465 -4.73 -28.19 -14.38
N ASN A 466 -4.42 -27.19 -15.20
CA ASN A 466 -3.28 -27.26 -16.11
C ASN A 466 -2.01 -26.82 -15.36
N LEU A 467 -1.13 -27.76 -15.03
CA LEU A 467 0.10 -27.48 -14.29
C LEU A 467 1.13 -26.68 -15.10
N ASP A 468 1.08 -26.76 -16.43
CA ASP A 468 2.03 -26.07 -17.32
C ASP A 468 1.74 -24.56 -17.39
N HIS A 469 0.47 -24.18 -17.23
CA HIS A 469 0.05 -22.76 -17.26
C HIS A 469 -0.08 -22.12 -15.88
N LYS A 470 -0.04 -22.90 -14.80
CA LYS A 470 -0.07 -22.33 -13.45
C LYS A 470 1.31 -21.73 -13.14
N THR A 471 1.38 -20.45 -12.83
CA THR A 471 2.65 -19.77 -12.47
C THR A 471 2.73 -19.57 -10.97
N LEU A 472 3.92 -19.22 -10.44
CA LEU A 472 4.04 -18.77 -9.04
C LEU A 472 3.13 -17.57 -8.74
N GLY A 473 2.84 -16.72 -9.73
CA GLY A 473 1.84 -15.66 -9.66
C GLY A 473 0.44 -16.16 -9.31
N ASP A 474 -0.01 -17.19 -10.02
CA ASP A 474 -1.33 -17.80 -9.81
C ASP A 474 -1.42 -18.58 -8.50
N LEU A 475 -0.29 -19.12 -8.02
CA LEU A 475 -0.22 -19.86 -6.75
C LEU A 475 -0.25 -18.94 -5.54
N LEU A 476 0.35 -17.76 -5.65
CA LEU A 476 0.39 -16.73 -4.59
C LEU A 476 -0.76 -15.71 -4.74
N ASP A 477 -1.90 -16.17 -5.27
CA ASP A 477 -3.08 -15.34 -5.48
C ASP A 477 -4.05 -15.38 -4.28
N ALA A 478 -4.76 -14.26 -4.07
CA ALA A 478 -5.73 -14.09 -2.99
C ALA A 478 -6.99 -14.98 -3.16
N HIS A 479 -7.19 -15.60 -4.32
CA HIS A 479 -8.28 -16.53 -4.58
C HIS A 479 -7.87 -18.00 -4.45
N GLN A 480 -6.58 -18.30 -4.29
CA GLN A 480 -6.10 -19.67 -4.15
C GLN A 480 -6.23 -20.17 -2.70
N HIS A 481 -7.46 -20.58 -2.35
CA HIS A 481 -7.87 -20.94 -0.99
C HIS A 481 -6.97 -22.00 -0.33
N ILE A 482 -6.61 -23.07 -1.05
CA ILE A 482 -5.81 -24.15 -0.46
C ILE A 482 -4.40 -23.69 -0.05
N VAL A 483 -3.78 -22.80 -0.83
CA VAL A 483 -2.45 -22.25 -0.50
C VAL A 483 -2.57 -21.34 0.72
N GLN A 484 -3.63 -20.53 0.80
CA GLN A 484 -3.88 -19.70 1.97
C GLN A 484 -4.20 -20.49 3.23
N LEU A 485 -4.87 -21.64 3.13
CA LEU A 485 -5.08 -22.52 4.28
C LEU A 485 -3.76 -23.05 4.83
N ALA A 486 -2.81 -23.39 3.96
CA ALA A 486 -1.53 -23.95 4.38
C ALA A 486 -0.54 -22.89 4.87
N LEU A 487 -0.44 -21.76 4.17
CA LEU A 487 0.55 -20.71 4.44
C LEU A 487 -0.01 -19.59 5.33
N GLY A 488 -1.31 -19.34 5.25
CA GLY A 488 -1.93 -18.15 5.81
C GLY A 488 -1.95 -16.97 4.84
N LYS A 489 -3.00 -16.16 4.95
CA LYS A 489 -3.26 -15.02 4.05
C LYS A 489 -2.09 -14.03 3.98
N PHE A 490 -1.45 -13.73 5.10
CA PHE A 490 -0.38 -12.73 5.14
C PHE A 490 0.94 -13.30 4.63
N GLN A 491 1.24 -14.58 4.90
CA GLN A 491 2.40 -15.24 4.31
C GLN A 491 2.31 -15.20 2.78
N VAL A 492 1.16 -15.53 2.19
CA VAL A 492 0.96 -15.45 0.73
C VAL A 492 1.21 -14.05 0.20
N LYS A 493 0.64 -13.02 0.85
CA LYS A 493 0.81 -11.62 0.44
C LYS A 493 2.28 -11.16 0.55
N ASN A 494 2.98 -11.55 1.62
CA ASN A 494 4.37 -11.20 1.84
C ASN A 494 5.32 -11.97 0.90
N LEU A 495 5.05 -13.25 0.60
CA LEU A 495 5.79 -14.01 -0.42
C LEU A 495 5.63 -13.40 -1.82
N LYS A 496 4.43 -12.90 -2.15
CA LYS A 496 4.18 -12.16 -3.39
C LYS A 496 5.04 -10.90 -3.48
N PHE A 497 5.29 -10.19 -2.38
CA PHE A 497 6.22 -9.06 -2.34
C PHE A 497 7.66 -9.46 -2.71
N PHE A 498 8.16 -10.60 -2.24
CA PHE A 498 9.53 -11.03 -2.57
C PHE A 498 9.64 -11.61 -3.98
N PHE A 499 8.77 -12.54 -4.36
CA PHE A 499 8.90 -13.25 -5.62
C PHE A 499 8.40 -12.45 -6.82
N LEU A 500 7.44 -11.55 -6.64
CA LEU A 500 6.71 -10.88 -7.71
C LEU A 500 6.76 -9.36 -7.54
N ARG A 501 6.23 -8.66 -8.54
CA ARG A 501 6.01 -7.21 -8.50
C ARG A 501 4.52 -6.96 -8.66
N TYR A 502 3.98 -6.04 -7.87
CA TYR A 502 2.64 -5.49 -8.08
C TYR A 502 2.77 -4.03 -8.48
N GLU A 503 1.91 -3.64 -9.42
CA GLU A 503 1.77 -2.27 -9.89
C GLU A 503 0.35 -1.82 -9.51
N GLU A 504 0.26 -1.01 -8.46
CA GLU A 504 -1.00 -0.44 -7.97
C GLU A 504 -0.77 1.05 -7.71
N ASN A 505 -1.65 1.91 -8.21
CA ASN A 505 -1.59 3.38 -8.06
C ASN A 505 -0.18 3.95 -8.34
N ASN A 506 0.39 3.59 -9.49
CA ASN A 506 1.66 4.11 -10.00
C ASN A 506 2.91 3.69 -9.22
N LYS A 507 2.76 2.79 -8.24
CA LYS A 507 3.83 2.33 -7.38
C LYS A 507 4.19 0.92 -7.75
N LYS A 508 5.48 0.69 -7.96
CA LYS A 508 5.99 -0.62 -8.38
C LYS A 508 6.66 -1.32 -7.22
N ILE A 509 5.85 -1.99 -6.42
CA ILE A 509 6.28 -2.52 -5.12
C ILE A 509 6.53 -4.04 -5.23
N GLY A 510 7.53 -4.52 -4.50
CA GLY A 510 8.00 -5.91 -4.55
C GLY A 510 9.36 -6.07 -5.23
N LEU A 511 10.15 -7.02 -4.74
CA LEU A 511 11.54 -7.27 -5.17
C LEU A 511 11.63 -8.08 -6.47
N ASN A 512 10.55 -8.77 -6.84
CA ASN A 512 10.40 -9.45 -8.12
C ASN A 512 11.50 -10.49 -8.41
N PHE A 513 11.99 -11.21 -7.40
CA PHE A 513 13.12 -12.14 -7.53
C PHE A 513 12.92 -13.14 -8.67
N ARG A 514 11.71 -13.70 -8.83
CA ARG A 514 11.42 -14.71 -9.86
C ARG A 514 11.67 -14.19 -11.26
N ASN A 515 11.18 -12.99 -11.58
CA ASN A 515 11.32 -12.43 -12.93
C ASN A 515 12.72 -11.84 -13.14
N ARG A 516 13.35 -11.29 -12.10
CA ARG A 516 14.76 -10.84 -12.17
C ARG A 516 15.66 -12.01 -12.54
N LEU A 517 15.50 -13.15 -11.86
CA LEU A 517 16.27 -14.37 -12.13
C LEU A 517 15.93 -15.02 -13.47
N ALA A 518 14.72 -14.86 -14.00
CA ALA A 518 14.35 -15.38 -15.32
C ALA A 518 14.86 -14.50 -16.48
N HIS A 519 15.09 -13.20 -16.24
CA HIS A 519 15.46 -12.23 -17.27
C HIS A 519 16.75 -11.51 -16.92
N TRP A 520 17.86 -11.92 -17.53
CA TRP A 520 19.20 -11.40 -17.28
C TRP A 520 19.30 -9.86 -17.36
N PHE A 521 18.44 -9.20 -18.15
CA PHE A 521 18.35 -7.75 -18.21
C PHE A 521 18.03 -7.07 -16.87
N ALA A 522 17.40 -7.78 -15.93
CA ALA A 522 16.91 -7.26 -14.66
C ALA A 522 17.78 -7.67 -13.44
N ILE A 523 18.94 -8.29 -13.68
CA ILE A 523 19.94 -8.64 -12.67
C ILE A 523 21.25 -7.94 -12.98
N SER A 524 21.88 -7.43 -11.94
CA SER A 524 23.25 -6.92 -11.98
C SER A 524 24.22 -7.91 -11.35
N ASP A 525 25.49 -7.79 -11.72
CA ASP A 525 26.58 -8.59 -11.16
C ASP A 525 26.68 -8.53 -9.63
N ASN A 526 26.27 -7.41 -9.03
CA ASN A 526 26.33 -7.20 -7.58
C ASN A 526 25.16 -7.88 -6.85
N ASP A 527 24.11 -8.30 -7.57
CA ASP A 527 22.98 -9.03 -6.98
C ASP A 527 23.31 -10.51 -6.74
N LEU A 528 24.35 -11.05 -7.40
CA LEU A 528 24.65 -12.48 -7.43
C LEU A 528 25.65 -12.89 -6.33
N ASP A 529 25.19 -12.88 -5.08
CA ASP A 529 26.00 -13.17 -3.90
C ASP A 529 25.36 -14.20 -2.95
N ASP A 530 26.03 -14.45 -1.82
CA ASP A 530 25.55 -15.37 -0.80
C ASP A 530 24.26 -14.87 -0.14
N LYS A 531 24.07 -13.54 -0.06
CA LYS A 531 22.87 -12.92 0.53
C LYS A 531 21.64 -13.28 -0.30
N LEU A 532 21.69 -13.12 -1.62
CA LEU A 532 20.56 -13.49 -2.49
C LEU A 532 20.17 -14.97 -2.34
N VAL A 533 21.15 -15.86 -2.22
CA VAL A 533 20.90 -17.30 -2.00
C VAL A 533 20.24 -17.50 -0.65
N GLY A 534 20.75 -16.87 0.42
CA GLY A 534 20.20 -16.95 1.77
C GLY A 534 18.76 -16.46 1.83
N ASP A 535 18.46 -15.31 1.24
CA ASP A 535 17.14 -14.69 1.20
C ASP A 535 16.13 -15.63 0.54
N ILE A 536 16.44 -16.11 -0.67
CA ILE A 536 15.53 -17.00 -1.42
C ILE A 536 15.42 -18.37 -0.73
N PHE A 537 16.50 -18.86 -0.11
CA PHE A 537 16.48 -20.12 0.61
C PHE A 537 15.58 -20.05 1.85
N TYR A 538 15.63 -18.93 2.57
CA TYR A 538 14.70 -18.68 3.67
C TYR A 538 13.24 -18.65 3.19
N LEU A 539 12.95 -17.97 2.07
CA LEU A 539 11.60 -17.94 1.50
C LEU A 539 11.10 -19.34 1.12
N TYR A 540 11.95 -20.18 0.51
CA TYR A 540 11.63 -21.59 0.26
C TYR A 540 11.38 -22.35 1.57
N THR A 541 12.23 -22.16 2.58
CA THR A 541 12.10 -22.81 3.89
C THR A 541 10.79 -22.44 4.58
N SER A 542 10.40 -21.17 4.50
CA SER A 542 9.13 -20.68 5.01
C SER A 542 7.94 -21.37 4.33
N VAL A 543 7.98 -21.57 3.01
CA VAL A 543 6.93 -22.31 2.27
C VAL A 543 6.94 -23.79 2.64
N LEU A 544 8.11 -24.42 2.63
CA LEU A 544 8.30 -25.85 2.94
C LEU A 544 7.74 -26.19 4.32
N ASN A 545 8.09 -25.39 5.34
CA ASN A 545 7.63 -25.60 6.71
C ASN A 545 6.12 -25.40 6.86
N SER A 546 5.53 -24.42 6.16
CA SER A 546 4.06 -24.23 6.17
C SER A 546 3.33 -25.42 5.56
N VAL A 547 3.81 -25.93 4.41
CA VAL A 547 3.24 -27.14 3.79
C VAL A 547 3.42 -28.35 4.71
N LEU A 548 4.61 -28.51 5.31
CA LEU A 548 4.90 -29.61 6.23
C LEU A 548 3.95 -29.59 7.43
N ILE A 549 3.81 -28.45 8.11
CA ILE A 549 2.91 -28.32 9.27
C ILE A 549 1.47 -28.62 8.85
N PHE A 550 0.99 -28.05 7.76
CA PHE A 550 -0.37 -28.30 7.28
C PHE A 550 -0.66 -29.79 7.06
N LEU A 551 0.31 -30.53 6.49
CA LEU A 551 0.18 -31.97 6.24
C LEU A 551 0.34 -32.82 7.52
N LEU A 552 1.09 -32.34 8.52
CA LEU A 552 1.28 -33.01 9.80
C LEU A 552 0.08 -32.78 10.76
N SER A 553 -0.53 -31.59 10.73
CA SER A 553 -1.67 -31.21 11.57
C SER A 553 -3.04 -31.72 11.06
N ALA A 554 -3.03 -32.64 10.09
CA ALA A 554 -4.19 -33.31 9.49
C ALA A 554 -5.12 -32.42 8.63
N GLY A 555 -4.58 -31.79 7.57
CA GLY A 555 -5.31 -31.47 6.32
C GLY A 555 -6.59 -30.61 6.41
N PRO A 556 -7.30 -30.38 5.29
CA PRO A 556 -8.47 -29.50 5.24
C PRO A 556 -9.70 -29.98 6.01
N GLU A 557 -9.70 -31.20 6.56
CA GLU A 557 -10.84 -31.75 7.32
C GLU A 557 -11.09 -31.06 8.67
N ASN A 558 -10.13 -30.28 9.18
CA ASN A 558 -10.25 -29.52 10.44
C ASN A 558 -10.06 -28.00 10.28
N GLY A 559 -10.10 -27.47 9.05
CA GLY A 559 -9.80 -26.07 8.71
C GLY A 559 -10.81 -25.00 9.16
N SER A 560 -11.51 -25.22 10.26
CA SER A 560 -12.42 -24.23 10.88
C SER A 560 -11.93 -23.79 12.27
N ALA A 561 -10.63 -23.54 12.42
CA ALA A 561 -10.05 -22.75 13.51
C ALA A 561 -8.54 -22.56 13.30
N ASN A 562 -8.14 -21.51 12.57
CA ASN A 562 -6.85 -20.85 12.75
C ASN A 562 -6.98 -19.38 12.32
#